data_AF-A0A061JB43-F1
#
_entry.id   AF-A0A061JB43-F1
#
_cell.length_a   1.000
_cell.length_b   1.000
_cell.length_c   1.000
_cell.angle_alpha   90.00
_cell.angle_beta   90.00
_cell.angle_gamma   90.00
#
_symmetry.space_group_name_H-M   'P 1'
#
loop_
_entity.id
_entity.type
_entity.pdbx_description
1 polymer ?
#
loop_
_entity_poly.entity_id
_entity_poly.type
_entity_poly.pdbx_seq_one_letter_code
_entity_poly.pdbx_strand_id
1 'polypeptide(L)'
;MKLRTEALAIHFIRSIRGDEEKELRHTLWKQLATAAARNKSGGSIRALQLIAKSEGDLDASDVLPHLSGDVMMQDFREELLTGVSMFSNTLRDIKQIIEVSLDDVAALKRETEAVSQRPLTIPSSQRCAGCGKAALTRVFVAFKKCRHVYHKTCFDAARTNMEEQLCTLKEASALPSLHAGEEMRCTTLAEEELECLLCSPRYLRLWLTVPLSYISSNTASGSLLLP
;
A
#
# COMPACT_ATOMS: atom_id res chain seq x y z
N MET A 1 -8.01 -42.76 19.00
CA MET A 1 -9.18 -42.30 19.79
C MET A 1 -8.87 -41.26 20.87
N LYS A 2 -7.62 -41.02 21.33
CA LYS A 2 -7.32 -40.09 22.45
C LYS A 2 -7.51 -38.58 22.13
N LEU A 3 -7.29 -38.14 20.89
CA LEU A 3 -7.32 -36.71 20.51
C LEU A 3 -8.72 -36.07 20.59
N ARG A 4 -9.79 -36.85 20.34
CA ARG A 4 -11.18 -36.34 20.42
C ARG A 4 -11.56 -35.99 21.86
N THR A 5 -11.08 -36.79 22.81
CA THR A 5 -11.29 -36.59 24.25
C THR A 5 -10.51 -35.39 24.77
N GLU A 6 -9.31 -35.14 24.24
CA GLU A 6 -8.48 -34.00 24.62
C GLU A 6 -9.06 -32.65 24.13
N ALA A 7 -9.54 -32.58 22.89
CA ALA A 7 -10.19 -31.37 22.38
C ALA A 7 -11.46 -31.02 23.17
N LEU A 8 -12.25 -32.03 23.54
CA LEU A 8 -13.41 -31.87 24.42
C LEU A 8 -12.99 -31.40 25.83
N ALA A 9 -11.90 -31.94 26.38
CA ALA A 9 -11.37 -31.52 27.68
C ALA A 9 -10.91 -30.05 27.65
N ILE A 10 -10.20 -29.62 26.61
CA ILE A 10 -9.78 -28.22 26.43
C ILE A 10 -10.98 -27.29 26.37
N HIS A 11 -12.00 -27.65 25.58
CA HIS A 11 -13.22 -26.85 25.46
C HIS A 11 -13.99 -26.79 26.79
N PHE A 12 -14.05 -27.90 27.51
CA PHE A 12 -14.67 -27.96 28.83
C PHE A 12 -13.95 -27.05 29.84
N ILE A 13 -12.62 -27.12 29.94
CA ILE A 13 -11.85 -26.30 30.87
C ILE A 13 -12.04 -24.81 30.58
N ARG A 14 -12.08 -24.42 29.29
CA ARG A 14 -12.34 -23.03 28.87
C ARG A 14 -13.76 -22.53 29.15
N SER A 15 -14.71 -23.44 29.34
CA SER A 15 -16.11 -23.09 29.64
C SER A 15 -16.33 -22.73 31.11
N ILE A 16 -15.41 -23.08 32.00
CA ILE A 16 -15.43 -22.79 33.45
C ILE A 16 -15.14 -21.30 33.67
N ARG A 17 -16.05 -20.56 34.30
CA ARG A 17 -15.96 -19.10 34.47
C ARG A 17 -16.15 -18.71 35.93
N GLY A 18 -15.23 -17.90 36.42
CA GLY A 18 -15.24 -17.33 37.77
C GLY A 18 -13.83 -17.31 38.33
N ASP A 19 -13.48 -16.27 39.09
CA ASP A 19 -12.15 -16.16 39.71
C ASP A 19 -11.95 -17.22 40.80
N GLU A 20 -13.03 -17.65 41.47
CA GLU A 20 -12.99 -18.71 42.49
C GLU A 20 -12.76 -20.11 41.89
N GLU A 21 -12.97 -20.29 40.58
CA GLU A 21 -12.78 -21.56 39.87
C GLU A 21 -11.41 -21.64 39.17
N LYS A 22 -10.55 -20.63 39.33
CA LYS A 22 -9.21 -20.60 38.74
C LYS A 22 -8.36 -21.78 39.17
N GLU A 23 -8.43 -22.16 40.44
CA GLU A 23 -7.73 -23.32 41.00
C GLU A 23 -8.20 -24.64 40.37
N LEU A 24 -9.49 -24.72 40.03
CA LEU A 24 -10.07 -25.88 39.35
C LEU A 24 -9.55 -25.95 37.90
N ARG A 25 -9.51 -24.83 37.17
CA ARG A 25 -8.94 -24.78 35.81
C ARG A 25 -7.46 -25.16 35.82
N HIS A 26 -6.68 -24.60 36.73
CA HIS A 26 -5.26 -24.94 36.91
C HIS A 26 -5.06 -26.43 37.16
N THR A 27 -5.84 -27.02 38.08
CA THR A 27 -5.78 -28.45 38.39
C THR A 27 -6.11 -29.32 37.17
N LEU A 28 -7.16 -28.97 36.42
CA LEU A 28 -7.57 -29.72 35.22
C LEU A 28 -6.53 -29.61 34.10
N TRP A 29 -5.99 -28.41 33.88
CA TRP A 29 -4.90 -28.18 32.93
C TRP A 29 -3.64 -28.98 33.30
N LYS A 30 -3.27 -28.98 34.58
CA LYS A 30 -2.13 -29.74 35.11
C LYS A 30 -2.31 -31.24 34.91
N GLN A 31 -3.49 -31.77 35.19
CA GLN A 31 -3.80 -33.19 34.95
C GLN A 31 -3.74 -33.55 33.46
N LEU A 32 -4.29 -32.70 32.59
CA LEU A 32 -4.28 -32.89 31.14
C LEU A 32 -2.84 -32.86 30.58
N ALA A 33 -2.03 -31.89 30.99
CA ALA A 33 -0.64 -31.75 30.59
C ALA A 33 0.23 -32.91 31.10
N THR A 34 0.03 -33.35 32.35
CA THR A 34 0.73 -34.50 32.93
C THR A 34 0.37 -35.81 32.21
N ALA A 35 -0.90 -35.97 31.83
CA ALA A 35 -1.33 -37.13 31.04
C ALA A 35 -0.73 -37.12 29.61
N ALA A 36 -0.60 -35.94 29.00
CA ALA A 36 0.05 -35.77 27.70
C ALA A 36 1.56 -36.08 27.75
N ALA A 37 2.24 -35.61 28.81
CA ALA A 37 3.67 -35.80 29.05
C ALA A 37 4.09 -37.28 29.18
N ARG A 38 3.19 -38.15 29.66
CA ARG A 38 3.44 -39.59 29.82
C ARG A 38 3.48 -40.37 28.49
N ASN A 39 3.15 -39.75 27.37
CA ASN A 39 3.25 -40.41 26.07
C ASN A 39 4.71 -40.49 25.61
N LYS A 40 5.14 -41.68 25.15
CA LYS A 40 6.54 -42.00 24.83
C LYS A 40 7.15 -41.23 23.64
N SER A 41 6.34 -40.61 22.79
CA SER A 41 6.80 -39.89 21.58
C SER A 41 6.00 -38.59 21.45
N GLY A 42 6.70 -37.45 21.46
CA GLY A 42 6.09 -36.11 21.33
C GLY A 42 5.24 -35.66 22.53
N GLY A 43 5.27 -36.40 23.65
CA GLY A 43 4.51 -36.06 24.86
C GLY A 43 4.98 -34.75 25.51
N SER A 44 6.28 -34.48 25.42
CA SER A 44 6.95 -33.25 25.85
C SER A 44 6.42 -32.02 25.11
N ILE A 45 6.48 -32.04 23.78
CA ILE A 45 5.97 -31.00 22.88
C ILE A 45 4.48 -30.79 23.13
N ARG A 46 3.71 -31.88 23.26
CA ARG A 46 2.28 -31.77 23.49
C ARG A 46 1.94 -31.12 24.82
N ALA A 47 2.70 -31.40 25.87
CA ALA A 47 2.53 -30.77 27.18
C ALA A 47 2.87 -29.26 27.13
N LEU A 48 3.91 -28.86 26.40
CA LEU A 48 4.24 -27.44 26.15
C LEU A 48 3.14 -26.72 25.36
N GLN A 49 2.55 -27.36 24.36
CA GLN A 49 1.39 -26.82 23.63
C GLN A 49 0.17 -26.61 24.53
N LEU A 50 -0.03 -27.44 25.55
CA LEU A 50 -1.12 -27.29 26.52
C LEU A 50 -0.88 -26.13 27.48
N ILE A 51 0.37 -25.85 27.87
CA ILE A 51 0.74 -24.63 28.61
C ILE A 51 0.43 -23.38 27.79
N ALA A 52 0.79 -23.35 26.49
CA ALA A 52 0.45 -22.21 25.64
C ALA A 52 -1.07 -22.01 25.49
N LYS A 53 -1.86 -23.08 25.49
CA LYS A 53 -3.33 -23.06 25.33
C LYS A 53 -4.09 -22.72 26.61
N SER A 54 -3.45 -22.81 27.78
CA SER A 54 -4.06 -22.49 29.08
C SER A 54 -4.11 -20.98 29.33
N GLU A 55 -3.47 -20.16 28.49
CA GLU A 55 -3.54 -18.69 28.54
C GLU A 55 -3.20 -18.12 29.93
N GLY A 56 -2.27 -18.77 30.65
CA GLY A 56 -1.80 -18.35 31.97
C GLY A 56 -2.45 -19.09 33.15
N ASP A 57 -3.39 -20.01 32.93
CA ASP A 57 -3.95 -20.89 33.97
C ASP A 57 -3.04 -22.09 34.31
N LEU A 58 -1.94 -22.30 33.58
CA LEU A 58 -0.97 -23.38 33.84
C LEU A 58 0.44 -22.85 33.63
N ASP A 59 1.31 -23.09 34.60
CA ASP A 59 2.68 -22.61 34.56
C ASP A 59 3.65 -23.71 34.12
N ALA A 60 4.78 -23.32 33.51
CA ALA A 60 5.75 -24.30 33.02
C ALA A 60 6.36 -25.13 34.17
N SER A 61 6.53 -24.51 35.34
CA SER A 61 7.07 -25.12 36.56
C SER A 61 6.26 -26.33 37.04
N ASP A 62 4.94 -26.39 36.78
CA ASP A 62 4.06 -27.48 37.18
C ASP A 62 4.22 -28.74 36.32
N VAL A 63 4.64 -28.56 35.07
CA VAL A 63 4.71 -29.62 34.07
C VAL A 63 6.14 -30.14 33.93
N LEU A 64 7.15 -29.27 34.03
CA LEU A 64 8.57 -29.62 33.91
C LEU A 64 9.01 -30.86 34.71
N PRO A 65 8.60 -31.07 35.99
CA PRO A 65 8.98 -32.24 36.77
C PRO A 65 8.45 -33.57 36.21
N HIS A 66 7.40 -33.52 35.40
CA HIS A 66 6.73 -34.70 34.84
C HIS A 66 7.28 -35.08 33.46
N LEU A 67 8.24 -34.32 32.93
CA LEU A 67 8.85 -34.56 31.62
C LEU A 67 10.11 -35.42 31.81
N SER A 68 10.24 -36.48 31.01
CA SER A 68 11.45 -37.33 31.03
C SER A 68 12.59 -36.58 30.34
N GLY A 69 13.63 -36.20 31.09
CA GLY A 69 14.71 -35.31 30.64
C GLY A 69 15.38 -35.71 29.33
N ASP A 70 15.56 -37.00 29.06
CA ASP A 70 16.24 -37.49 27.86
C ASP A 70 15.37 -37.41 26.59
N VAL A 71 14.04 -37.54 26.72
CA VAL A 71 13.09 -37.44 25.58
C VAL A 71 12.79 -35.97 25.25
N MET A 72 12.81 -35.10 26.26
CA MET A 72 12.64 -33.64 26.10
C MET A 72 13.71 -33.01 25.21
N MET A 73 14.99 -33.36 25.39
CA MET A 73 16.08 -32.75 24.63
C MET A 73 16.10 -33.21 23.17
N GLN A 74 15.74 -34.47 22.90
CA GLN A 74 15.73 -35.00 21.53
C GLN A 74 14.54 -34.46 20.73
N ASP A 75 13.33 -34.48 21.30
CA ASP A 75 12.13 -33.95 20.66
C ASP A 75 12.27 -32.43 20.37
N PHE A 76 12.82 -31.66 21.32
CA PHE A 76 13.03 -30.23 21.15
C PHE A 76 14.10 -29.91 20.10
N ARG A 77 15.16 -30.71 20.03
CA ARG A 77 16.22 -30.56 19.02
C ARG A 77 15.66 -30.73 17.62
N GLU A 78 14.84 -31.76 17.39
CA GLU A 78 14.24 -32.02 16.08
C GLU A 78 13.26 -30.92 15.68
N GLU A 79 12.45 -30.42 16.62
CA GLU A 79 11.50 -29.34 16.35
C GLU A 79 12.20 -28.01 16.05
N LEU A 80 13.26 -27.66 16.80
CA LEU A 80 14.06 -26.47 16.50
C LEU A 80 14.74 -26.55 15.13
N LEU A 81 15.34 -27.69 14.79
CA LEU A 81 15.99 -27.88 13.48
C LEU A 81 14.95 -27.76 12.35
N THR A 82 13.76 -28.31 12.56
CA THR A 82 12.64 -28.20 11.61
C THR A 82 12.19 -26.75 11.47
N GLY A 83 12.01 -26.03 12.57
CA GLY A 83 11.60 -24.62 12.58
C GLY A 83 12.63 -23.72 11.88
N VAL A 84 13.92 -23.89 12.17
CA VAL A 84 15.00 -23.13 11.51
C VAL A 84 15.06 -23.46 10.02
N SER A 85 14.91 -24.73 9.64
CA SER A 85 14.86 -25.13 8.24
C SER A 85 13.67 -24.51 7.50
N MET A 86 12.47 -24.55 8.09
CA MET A 86 11.28 -23.91 7.53
C MET A 86 11.48 -22.41 7.38
N PHE A 87 12.00 -21.72 8.40
CA PHE A 87 12.28 -20.28 8.32
C PHE A 87 13.30 -19.95 7.22
N SER A 88 14.37 -20.74 7.10
CA SER A 88 15.36 -20.57 6.03
C SER A 88 14.75 -20.76 4.64
N ASN A 89 13.85 -21.73 4.47
CA ASN A 89 13.12 -21.95 3.22
C ASN A 89 12.19 -20.76 2.92
N THR A 90 11.42 -20.29 3.90
CA THR A 90 10.56 -19.11 3.74
C THR A 90 11.36 -17.87 3.36
N LEU A 91 12.52 -17.64 3.96
CA LEU A 91 13.41 -16.53 3.57
C LEU A 91 13.88 -16.64 2.13
N ARG A 92 14.18 -17.86 1.66
CA ARG A 92 14.57 -18.10 0.27
C ARG A 92 13.42 -17.79 -0.68
N ASP A 93 12.21 -18.20 -0.33
CA ASP A 93 11.01 -17.94 -1.14
C ASP A 93 10.72 -16.45 -1.23
N ILE A 94 10.79 -15.72 -0.10
CA ILE A 94 10.62 -14.27 -0.08
C ILE A 94 11.68 -13.58 -0.94
N LYS A 95 12.94 -14.01 -0.84
CA LYS A 95 14.02 -13.48 -1.67
C LYS A 95 13.73 -13.70 -3.17
N GLN A 96 13.30 -14.90 -3.55
CA GLN A 96 12.96 -15.22 -4.94
C GLN A 96 11.82 -14.33 -5.46
N ILE A 97 10.79 -14.10 -4.64
CA ILE A 97 9.68 -13.20 -4.99
C ILE A 97 10.18 -11.78 -5.22
N ILE A 98 11.08 -11.29 -4.38
CA ILE A 98 11.68 -9.95 -4.54
C ILE A 98 12.47 -9.87 -5.85
N GLU A 99 13.30 -10.86 -6.16
CA GLU A 99 14.09 -10.89 -7.41
C GLU A 99 13.20 -10.83 -8.65
N VAL A 100 12.15 -11.66 -8.71
CA VAL A 100 11.17 -11.63 -9.81
C VAL A 100 10.46 -10.28 -9.90
N SER A 101 10.05 -9.71 -8.76
CA SER A 101 9.37 -8.41 -8.72
C SER A 101 10.28 -7.27 -9.21
N LEU A 102 11.59 -7.34 -8.92
CA LEU A 102 12.55 -6.36 -9.40
C LEU A 102 12.75 -6.45 -10.92
N ASP A 103 12.76 -7.65 -11.48
CA ASP A 103 12.82 -7.86 -12.93
C ASP A 103 11.59 -7.29 -13.63
N ASP A 104 10.40 -7.49 -13.05
CA ASP A 104 9.14 -6.93 -13.55
C ASP A 104 9.18 -5.39 -13.52
N VAL A 105 9.62 -4.79 -12.41
CA VAL A 105 9.77 -3.33 -12.31
C VAL A 105 10.77 -2.81 -13.34
N ALA A 106 11.88 -3.51 -13.57
CA ALA A 106 12.85 -3.14 -14.60
C ALA A 106 12.24 -3.23 -16.02
N ALA A 107 11.40 -4.22 -16.29
CA ALA A 107 10.68 -4.35 -17.55
C ALA A 107 9.68 -3.21 -17.76
N LEU A 108 8.89 -2.87 -16.74
CA LEU A 108 7.94 -1.76 -16.78
C LEU A 108 8.63 -0.40 -17.00
N LYS A 109 9.80 -0.18 -16.38
CA LYS A 109 10.60 1.03 -16.63
C LYS A 109 11.04 1.12 -18.08
N ARG A 110 11.58 0.02 -18.64
CA ARG A 110 11.97 -0.04 -20.05
C ARG A 110 10.79 0.21 -20.99
N GLU A 111 9.61 -0.33 -20.68
CA GLU A 111 8.40 -0.07 -21.47
C GLU A 111 7.97 1.40 -21.39
N THR A 112 8.01 2.00 -20.20
CA THR A 112 7.68 3.42 -19.99
C THR A 112 8.62 4.33 -20.79
N GLU A 113 9.92 4.03 -20.79
CA GLU A 113 10.92 4.74 -21.61
C GLU A 113 10.67 4.54 -23.11
N ALA A 114 10.35 3.31 -23.54
CA ALA A 114 10.03 3.04 -24.93
C ALA A 114 8.78 3.82 -25.39
N VAL A 115 7.77 4.00 -24.53
CA VAL A 115 6.58 4.80 -24.83
C VAL A 115 6.91 6.29 -24.88
N SER A 116 7.79 6.80 -23.99
CA SER A 116 8.16 8.23 -23.95
C SER A 116 8.98 8.67 -25.18
N GLN A 117 9.75 7.75 -25.76
CA GLN A 117 10.55 7.98 -26.96
C GLN A 117 9.77 7.89 -28.27
N ARG A 118 8.50 7.46 -28.26
CA ARG A 118 7.70 7.39 -29.50
C ARG A 118 7.53 8.79 -30.11
N PRO A 119 7.75 8.95 -31.42
CA PRO A 119 7.55 10.23 -32.08
C PRO A 119 6.07 10.61 -32.06
N LEU A 120 5.79 11.89 -31.78
CA LEU A 120 4.43 12.41 -31.82
C LEU A 120 4.04 12.73 -33.27
N THR A 121 3.19 11.90 -33.87
CA THR A 121 2.57 12.20 -35.16
C THR A 121 1.39 13.16 -34.96
N ILE A 122 1.44 14.32 -35.62
CA ILE A 122 0.38 15.34 -35.58
C ILE A 122 -0.27 15.40 -36.97
N PRO A 123 -1.59 15.18 -37.10
CA PRO A 123 -2.27 15.29 -38.39
C PRO A 123 -2.26 16.72 -38.91
N SER A 124 -2.29 16.90 -40.24
CA SER A 124 -2.31 18.22 -40.87
C SER A 124 -3.58 19.03 -40.54
N SER A 125 -4.67 18.35 -40.17
CA SER A 125 -5.94 18.94 -39.74
C SER A 125 -5.97 19.35 -38.26
N GLN A 126 -4.86 19.19 -37.53
CA GLN A 126 -4.81 19.52 -36.11
C GLN A 126 -5.15 21.00 -35.86
N ARG A 127 -6.03 21.25 -34.90
CA ARG A 127 -6.44 22.60 -34.47
C ARG A 127 -5.80 22.97 -33.14
N CYS A 128 -5.53 24.26 -32.97
CA CYS A 128 -5.06 24.82 -31.72
C CYS A 128 -6.18 24.75 -30.68
N ALA A 129 -5.94 24.09 -29.55
CA ALA A 129 -6.91 23.97 -28.47
C ALA A 129 -7.32 25.32 -27.84
N GLY A 130 -6.47 26.34 -27.93
CA GLY A 130 -6.78 27.67 -27.40
C GLY A 130 -7.61 28.59 -28.32
N CYS A 131 -7.63 28.36 -29.64
CA CYS A 131 -8.29 29.28 -30.58
C CYS A 131 -9.05 28.61 -31.74
N GLY A 132 -9.02 27.28 -31.84
CA GLY A 132 -9.71 26.49 -32.87
C GLY A 132 -9.12 26.58 -34.29
N LYS A 133 -8.14 27.46 -34.54
CA LYS A 133 -7.52 27.60 -35.87
C LYS A 133 -6.48 26.50 -36.13
N ALA A 134 -6.12 26.28 -37.40
CA ALA A 134 -5.12 25.28 -37.79
C ALA A 134 -3.78 25.49 -37.05
N ALA A 135 -3.34 24.47 -36.30
CA ALA A 135 -2.20 24.57 -35.39
C ALA A 135 -0.87 24.76 -36.14
N LEU A 136 -0.70 24.07 -37.27
CA LEU A 136 0.55 24.04 -38.05
C LEU A 136 0.83 25.32 -38.84
N THR A 137 -0.04 26.34 -38.74
CA THR A 137 0.13 27.62 -39.45
C THR A 137 1.04 28.62 -38.73
N ARG A 138 1.40 28.34 -37.47
CA ARG A 138 2.22 29.21 -36.60
C ARG A 138 3.10 28.33 -35.70
N VAL A 139 4.05 28.94 -35.00
CA VAL A 139 4.84 28.26 -33.96
C VAL A 139 3.89 27.64 -32.94
N PHE A 140 4.04 26.34 -32.69
CA PHE A 140 3.14 25.57 -31.84
C PHE A 140 3.90 24.78 -30.77
N VAL A 141 3.18 24.40 -29.73
CA VAL A 141 3.60 23.48 -28.65
C VAL A 141 2.66 22.28 -28.69
N ALA A 142 3.21 21.07 -28.63
CA ALA A 142 2.46 19.83 -28.68
C ALA A 142 2.86 18.91 -27.52
N PHE A 143 1.87 18.35 -26.84
CA PHE A 143 2.07 17.53 -25.64
C PHE A 143 2.04 16.05 -25.99
N LYS A 144 3.14 15.32 -25.76
CA LYS A 144 3.24 13.89 -26.15
C LYS A 144 2.24 12.98 -25.44
N LYS A 145 1.97 13.22 -24.14
CA LYS A 145 1.12 12.36 -23.29
C LYS A 145 -0.37 12.46 -23.63
N CYS A 146 -0.87 13.64 -24.00
CA CYS A 146 -2.29 13.90 -24.26
C CYS A 146 -2.61 14.33 -25.70
N ARG A 147 -1.58 14.53 -26.54
CA ARG A 147 -1.67 14.94 -27.95
C ARG A 147 -2.36 16.29 -28.21
N HIS A 148 -2.61 17.09 -27.17
CA HIS A 148 -3.08 18.46 -27.33
C HIS A 148 -2.01 19.33 -27.99
N VAL A 149 -2.46 20.28 -28.82
CA VAL A 149 -1.60 21.20 -29.56
C VAL A 149 -2.13 22.61 -29.42
N TYR A 150 -1.23 23.57 -29.22
CA TYR A 150 -1.54 24.99 -29.11
C TYR A 150 -0.58 25.79 -29.95
N HIS A 151 -1.00 26.94 -30.48
CA HIS A 151 -0.03 27.96 -30.87
C HIS A 151 0.74 28.40 -29.62
N LYS A 152 2.04 28.64 -29.74
CA LYS A 152 2.90 29.07 -28.61
C LYS A 152 2.29 30.28 -27.90
N THR A 153 1.88 31.29 -28.67
CA THR A 153 1.22 32.50 -28.16
C THR A 153 -0.11 32.22 -27.46
N CYS A 154 -0.91 31.27 -27.95
CA CYS A 154 -2.18 30.91 -27.33
C CYS A 154 -1.95 30.11 -26.04
N PHE A 155 -0.95 29.25 -26.01
CA PHE A 155 -0.56 28.52 -24.81
C PHE A 155 -0.05 29.47 -23.73
N ASP A 156 0.88 30.36 -24.06
CA ASP A 156 1.45 31.31 -23.11
C ASP A 156 0.36 32.22 -22.50
N ALA A 157 -0.51 32.80 -23.32
CA ALA A 157 -1.60 33.66 -22.84
C ALA A 157 -2.62 32.92 -21.98
N ALA A 158 -2.96 31.67 -22.32
CA ALA A 158 -3.87 30.87 -21.52
C ALA A 158 -3.22 30.43 -20.19
N ARG A 159 -1.92 30.12 -20.21
CA ARG A 159 -1.14 29.73 -19.03
C ARG A 159 -1.08 30.87 -18.01
N THR A 160 -0.73 32.09 -18.45
CA THR A 160 -0.63 33.24 -17.54
C THR A 160 -1.96 33.55 -16.86
N ASN A 161 -3.07 33.53 -17.61
CA ASN A 161 -4.41 33.76 -17.07
C ASN A 161 -4.79 32.71 -16.02
N MET A 162 -4.55 31.42 -16.30
CA MET A 162 -4.85 30.36 -15.33
C MET A 162 -3.93 30.43 -14.09
N GLU A 163 -2.67 30.83 -14.25
CA GLU A 163 -1.74 31.00 -13.13
C GLU A 163 -2.14 32.17 -12.22
N GLU A 164 -2.60 33.28 -12.80
CA GLU A 164 -3.19 34.40 -12.05
C GLU A 164 -4.43 33.96 -11.25
N GLN A 165 -5.32 33.16 -11.87
CA GLN A 165 -6.49 32.59 -11.19
C GLN A 165 -6.11 31.65 -10.03
N LEU A 166 -5.06 30.83 -10.20
CA LEU A 166 -4.57 29.97 -9.12
C LEU A 166 -4.01 30.77 -7.94
N CYS A 167 -3.29 31.86 -8.19
CA CYS A 167 -2.78 32.73 -7.14
C CYS A 167 -3.92 33.39 -6.35
N THR A 168 -4.92 33.95 -7.04
CA THR A 168 -6.06 34.58 -6.38
C THR A 168 -6.90 33.60 -5.56
N LEU A 169 -7.10 32.36 -6.03
CA LEU A 169 -7.78 31.32 -5.25
C LEU A 169 -6.97 30.86 -4.02
N LYS A 170 -5.65 30.74 -4.14
CA LYS A 170 -4.77 30.44 -2.99
C LYS A 170 -4.90 31.52 -1.92
N GLU A 171 -4.87 32.79 -2.31
CA GLU A 171 -5.06 33.94 -1.41
C GLU A 171 -6.45 33.95 -0.76
N ALA A 172 -7.50 33.64 -1.51
CA ALA A 172 -8.87 33.57 -0.99
C ALA A 172 -9.12 32.37 -0.04
N SER A 173 -8.36 31.28 -0.21
CA SER A 173 -8.44 30.08 0.64
C SER A 173 -7.56 30.16 1.91
N ALA A 174 -6.73 31.20 2.04
CA ALA A 174 -5.84 31.39 3.17
C ALA A 174 -6.61 31.85 4.44
N LEU A 175 -7.39 30.95 5.03
CA LEU A 175 -7.63 30.96 6.47
C LEU A 175 -6.33 30.58 7.18
N PRO A 176 -5.97 31.22 8.32
CA PRO A 176 -4.76 30.89 9.06
C PRO A 176 -4.92 29.48 9.66
N SER A 177 -4.39 28.48 8.94
CA SER A 177 -4.37 27.10 9.40
C SER A 177 -3.03 26.83 10.07
N LEU A 178 -3.05 26.88 11.41
CA LEU A 178 -2.12 26.12 12.24
C LEU A 178 -2.32 24.65 11.85
N HIS A 179 -1.40 24.08 11.09
CA HIS A 179 -0.85 22.73 11.25
C HIS A 179 0.14 22.48 10.12
N ALA A 180 1.41 22.63 10.46
CA ALA A 180 2.53 22.15 9.69
C ALA A 180 2.47 20.63 9.60
N GLY A 181 2.50 20.09 8.38
CA GLY A 181 2.61 18.65 8.19
C GLY A 181 2.10 18.16 6.86
N GLU A 182 2.63 18.69 5.75
CA GLU A 182 2.78 17.92 4.51
C GLU A 182 3.85 18.63 3.67
N GLU A 183 5.04 18.05 3.68
CA GLU A 183 6.19 18.54 2.93
C GLU A 183 5.85 18.57 1.44
N MET A 184 5.73 19.79 0.90
CA MET A 184 5.82 20.03 -0.54
C MET A 184 7.22 19.61 -0.97
N ARG A 185 7.31 18.40 -1.53
CA ARG A 185 8.55 17.89 -2.10
C ARG A 185 8.88 18.70 -3.35
N CYS A 186 9.64 19.76 -3.17
CA CYS A 186 10.26 20.52 -4.25
C CYS A 186 11.27 19.59 -4.92
N THR A 187 10.89 19.00 -6.05
CA THR A 187 11.84 18.35 -6.94
C THR A 187 12.55 19.45 -7.72
N THR A 188 13.70 19.87 -7.23
CA THR A 188 14.65 20.62 -8.04
C THR A 188 15.33 19.64 -8.99
N LEU A 189 15.08 19.78 -10.30
CA LEU A 189 16.10 19.74 -11.36
C LEU A 189 15.45 19.72 -12.76
N ALA A 190 15.89 20.70 -13.57
CA ALA A 190 16.01 20.71 -15.02
C ALA A 190 14.73 20.63 -15.89
N GLU A 191 14.51 21.73 -16.64
CA GLU A 191 13.46 21.92 -17.65
C GLU A 191 12.04 21.93 -17.05
N GLU A 192 11.37 23.09 -17.02
CA GLU A 192 9.93 23.12 -16.77
C GLU A 192 9.25 22.27 -17.86
N GLU A 193 8.93 21.01 -17.56
CA GLU A 193 8.10 20.18 -18.42
C GLU A 193 6.79 20.95 -18.61
N LEU A 194 6.61 21.54 -19.79
CA LEU A 194 5.39 22.26 -20.12
C LEU A 194 4.21 21.32 -19.84
N GLU A 195 3.30 21.76 -18.97
CA GLU A 195 2.08 21.03 -18.65
C GLU A 195 0.94 21.43 -19.59
N CYS A 196 0.11 20.46 -19.98
CA CYS A 196 -1.06 20.73 -20.80
C CYS A 196 -2.18 21.38 -19.98
N LEU A 197 -2.66 22.56 -20.39
CA LEU A 197 -3.73 23.30 -19.70
C LEU A 197 -5.10 22.58 -19.67
N LEU A 198 -5.33 21.63 -20.57
CA LEU A 198 -6.61 20.89 -20.65
C LEU A 198 -6.67 19.65 -19.76
N CYS A 199 -5.53 18.99 -19.51
CA CYS A 199 -5.52 17.69 -18.87
C CYS A 199 -4.49 17.55 -17.74
N SER A 200 -3.70 18.60 -17.46
CA SER A 200 -2.88 18.61 -16.24
C SER A 200 -3.80 18.70 -15.02
N PRO A 201 -3.59 17.86 -13.99
CA PRO A 201 -4.32 17.94 -12.72
C PRO A 201 -4.28 19.34 -12.09
N ARG A 202 -3.21 20.11 -12.33
CA ARG A 202 -3.01 21.46 -11.78
C ARG A 202 -4.07 22.45 -12.27
N TYR A 203 -4.42 22.38 -13.56
CA TYR A 203 -5.38 23.29 -14.19
C TYR A 203 -6.80 22.71 -14.23
N LEU A 204 -6.96 21.39 -14.25
CA LEU A 204 -8.29 20.75 -14.24
C LEU A 204 -9.15 21.19 -13.04
N ARG A 205 -8.54 21.40 -11.87
CA ARG A 205 -9.28 21.89 -10.70
C ARG A 205 -9.91 23.25 -10.96
N LEU A 206 -9.20 24.20 -11.59
CA LEU A 206 -9.76 25.50 -11.95
C LEU A 206 -10.99 25.37 -12.84
N TRP A 207 -10.90 24.55 -13.88
CA TRP A 207 -12.01 24.32 -14.81
C TRP A 207 -13.26 23.75 -14.12
N LEU A 208 -13.07 22.95 -13.07
CA LEU A 208 -14.16 22.31 -12.34
C LEU A 208 -14.69 23.15 -11.17
N THR A 209 -13.89 24.06 -10.61
CA THR A 209 -14.27 24.87 -9.44
C THR A 209 -14.65 26.31 -9.76
N VAL A 210 -14.35 26.81 -10.95
CA VAL A 210 -14.71 28.18 -11.36
C VAL A 210 -16.10 28.18 -12.01
N PRO A 211 -17.06 28.98 -11.51
CA PRO A 211 -18.38 29.11 -12.14
C PRO A 211 -18.27 29.55 -13.61
N LEU A 212 -19.07 28.96 -14.50
CA LEU A 212 -19.09 29.25 -15.95
C LEU A 212 -19.24 30.75 -16.28
N SER A 213 -19.78 31.55 -15.36
CA SER A 213 -19.92 33.00 -15.49
C SER A 213 -18.58 33.75 -15.56
N TYR A 214 -17.51 33.24 -14.94
CA TYR A 214 -16.18 33.88 -14.96
C TYR A 214 -15.37 33.57 -16.24
N ILE A 215 -15.71 32.47 -16.91
CA ILE A 215 -15.08 32.06 -18.17
C ILE A 215 -15.65 32.87 -19.34
N SER A 216 -16.94 33.24 -19.27
CA SER A 216 -17.67 33.94 -20.34
C SER A 216 -17.32 35.43 -20.47
N SER A 217 -16.87 36.08 -19.40
CA SER A 217 -16.51 37.51 -19.40
C SER A 217 -15.17 37.82 -20.08
N ASN A 218 -14.33 36.81 -20.34
CA ASN A 218 -13.06 36.97 -21.08
C ASN A 218 -13.09 36.35 -22.48
N THR A 219 -14.20 35.71 -22.87
CA THR A 219 -14.45 35.20 -24.23
C THR A 219 -15.06 36.27 -25.14
N ALA A 220 -14.48 37.48 -25.19
CA ALA A 220 -14.85 38.47 -26.20
C ALA A 220 -14.11 38.25 -27.53
N SER A 221 -13.26 37.23 -27.66
CA SER A 221 -12.57 36.90 -28.92
C SER A 221 -12.13 35.44 -28.98
N GLY A 222 -13.04 34.56 -29.37
CA GLY A 222 -12.71 33.18 -29.78
C GLY A 222 -13.33 32.12 -28.90
N SER A 223 -14.43 31.56 -29.40
CA SER A 223 -15.17 30.46 -28.79
C SER A 223 -14.26 29.25 -28.55
N LEU A 224 -13.99 28.93 -27.29
CA LEU A 224 -13.55 27.60 -26.89
C LEU A 224 -14.77 26.68 -26.96
N LEU A 225 -14.94 26.01 -28.10
CA LEU A 225 -15.81 24.85 -28.18
C LEU A 225 -15.16 23.73 -27.38
N LEU A 226 -15.71 23.47 -26.19
CA LEU A 226 -15.50 22.21 -25.47
C LEU A 226 -15.95 21.04 -26.37
N PRO A 227 -15.21 19.93 -26.42
CA PRO A 227 -15.69 18.69 -27.02
C PRO A 227 -16.87 18.09 -26.26
#